data_AF-A0A1H0MVD1-F1
#
_entry.id   AF-A0A1H0MVD1-F1
#
_cell.length_a   1.000
_cell.length_b   1.000
_cell.length_c   1.000
_cell.angle_alpha   90.00
_cell.angle_beta   90.00
_cell.angle_gamma   90.00
#
_symmetry.space_group_name_H-M   'P 1'
#
loop_
_entity.id
_entity.type
_entity.pdbx_description
1 polymer ?
#
loop_
_entity_poly.entity_id
_entity_poly.type
_entity_poly.pdbx_seq_one_letter_code
_entity_poly.pdbx_strand_id
1 'polypeptide(L)'
;MWRPDLTQIRVHELASELNVSTQQVQTILADLGKKVRGPSTVIGVSAAAKVRGRLRAPKPARTVRADVPEPARGPAVVTTTDPAPTTNTVPLPVTTVPAPVTAPIPVPSQSSLFLPPVAPAAVPTAPRTTGDFANPFAVPAARAARPPARPAPSAAAPPRGLAPRPASAPVAPLVAEPEPDYDAEWERRGISPADQEIWLANGLRPSESGVADRCRSADIAPTDLGKKLSGRTALQRLRDGEASTSVWARIREAEQQPRRAGTRLTGRFQLS
;
A
#
# COMPACT_ATOMS: atom_id res chain seq x y z
N MET A 1 -0.41 -1.56 6.80
CA MET A 1 0.17 -0.51 5.93
C MET A 1 1.69 -0.66 6.01
N TRP A 2 2.29 -1.30 5.02
CA TRP A 2 3.74 -1.57 4.99
C TRP A 2 4.50 -0.29 4.62
N ARG A 3 5.56 0.04 5.36
CA ARG A 3 6.45 1.19 5.07
C ARG A 3 7.84 0.65 4.76
N PRO A 4 8.20 0.41 3.48
CA PRO A 4 9.51 -0.12 3.11
C PRO A 4 10.69 0.82 3.48
N ASP A 5 10.40 2.08 3.78
CA ASP A 5 11.44 3.13 3.94
C ASP A 5 11.94 3.29 5.38
N LEU A 6 11.33 2.61 6.35
CA LEU A 6 11.76 2.69 7.74
C LEU A 6 13.05 1.89 7.93
N THR A 7 14.17 2.62 8.08
CA THR A 7 15.49 2.06 8.43
C THR A 7 15.49 1.37 9.81
N GLN A 8 14.46 1.61 10.61
CA GLN A 8 14.29 1.16 11.98
C GLN A 8 12.82 0.85 12.24
N ILE A 9 12.53 -0.31 12.85
CA ILE A 9 11.17 -0.75 13.21
C ILE A 9 11.13 -1.17 14.68
N ARG A 10 10.05 -0.87 15.41
CA ARG A 10 9.88 -1.37 16.79
C ARG A 10 9.37 -2.80 16.79
N VAL A 11 9.70 -3.57 17.83
CA VAL A 11 9.32 -5.00 17.92
C VAL A 11 7.81 -5.22 17.85
N HIS A 12 7.01 -4.39 18.52
CA HIS A 12 5.54 -4.50 18.45
C HIS A 12 4.98 -4.12 17.08
N GLU A 13 5.60 -3.18 16.36
CA GLU A 13 5.21 -2.85 14.98
C GLU A 13 5.50 -4.03 14.04
N LEU A 14 6.65 -4.68 14.20
CA LEU A 14 6.99 -5.90 13.45
C LEU A 14 6.04 -7.06 13.78
N ALA A 15 5.62 -7.19 15.03
CA ALA A 15 4.65 -8.21 15.45
C ALA A 15 3.28 -7.98 14.78
N SER A 16 2.78 -6.74 14.81
CA SER A 16 1.54 -6.35 14.11
C SER A 16 1.65 -6.49 12.60
N GLU A 17 2.82 -6.22 12.00
CA GLU A 17 3.05 -6.42 10.56
C GLU A 17 2.91 -7.89 10.15
N LEU A 18 3.38 -8.81 11.01
CA LEU A 18 3.45 -10.24 10.72
C LEU A 18 2.27 -11.04 11.29
N ASN A 19 1.30 -10.38 11.94
CA ASN A 19 0.18 -11.02 12.65
C ASN A 19 0.64 -12.12 13.63
N VAL A 20 1.74 -11.88 14.34
CA VAL A 20 2.28 -12.79 15.37
C VAL A 20 2.34 -12.09 16.72
N SER A 21 2.42 -12.87 17.80
CA SER A 21 2.56 -12.29 19.14
C SER A 21 3.93 -11.60 19.31
N THR A 22 3.96 -10.52 20.09
CA THR A 22 5.21 -9.82 20.44
C THR A 22 6.22 -10.77 21.11
N GLN A 23 5.74 -11.71 21.95
CA GLN A 23 6.60 -12.70 22.59
C GLN A 23 7.28 -13.61 21.56
N GLN A 24 6.54 -14.08 20.55
CA GLN A 24 7.10 -14.91 19.48
C GLN A 24 8.21 -14.18 18.70
N VAL A 25 8.04 -12.89 18.42
CA VAL A 25 9.09 -12.06 17.79
C VAL A 25 10.32 -11.95 18.69
N GLN A 26 10.12 -11.75 20.00
CA GLN A 26 11.22 -11.70 20.97
C GLN A 26 11.97 -13.03 21.07
N THR A 27 11.28 -14.17 21.05
CA THR A 27 11.89 -15.50 21.02
C THR A 27 12.77 -15.66 19.78
N ILE A 28 12.26 -15.31 18.59
CA ILE A 28 13.04 -15.43 17.35
C ILE A 28 14.26 -14.49 17.38
N LEU A 29 14.13 -13.28 17.93
CA LEU A 29 15.26 -12.37 18.08
C LEU A 29 16.31 -12.89 19.08
N ALA A 30 15.87 -13.53 20.17
CA ALA A 30 16.76 -14.20 21.12
C ALA A 30 17.51 -15.37 20.46
N ASP A 31 16.82 -16.19 19.66
CA ASP A 31 17.43 -17.28 18.88
C ASP A 31 18.47 -16.76 17.87
N LEU A 32 18.28 -15.55 17.35
CA LEU A 32 19.22 -14.86 16.47
C LEU A 32 20.37 -14.17 17.21
N GLY A 33 20.46 -14.30 18.54
CA GLY A 33 21.49 -13.68 19.38
C GLY A 33 21.30 -12.18 19.61
N LYS A 34 20.10 -11.64 19.38
CA LYS A 34 19.77 -10.23 19.61
C LYS A 34 18.99 -10.09 20.91
N LYS A 35 19.64 -9.54 21.96
CA LYS A 35 18.96 -9.23 23.22
C LYS A 35 18.07 -8.00 23.04
N VAL A 36 16.79 -8.16 23.34
CA VAL A 36 15.75 -7.14 23.21
C VAL A 36 15.22 -6.84 24.61
N ARG A 37 15.10 -5.55 24.98
CA ARG A 37 14.66 -5.17 26.34
C ARG A 37 13.14 -5.23 26.49
N GLY A 38 12.40 -5.10 25.39
CA GLY A 38 10.93 -5.18 25.40
C GLY A 38 10.27 -4.84 24.05
N PRO A 39 8.93 -4.70 24.01
CA PRO A 39 8.14 -4.44 22.79
C PRO A 39 8.48 -3.13 22.08
N SER A 40 9.01 -2.13 22.81
CA SER A 40 9.35 -0.81 22.28
C SER A 40 10.79 -0.72 21.79
N THR A 41 11.58 -1.79 21.89
CA THR A 41 12.95 -1.79 21.38
C THR A 41 12.95 -1.67 19.86
N VAL A 42 13.81 -0.79 19.36
CA VAL A 42 14.01 -0.53 17.93
C VAL A 42 15.03 -1.52 17.39
N ILE A 43 14.70 -2.17 16.28
CA ILE A 43 15.58 -3.11 15.56
C ILE A 43 15.86 -2.58 14.15
N GLY A 44 17.08 -2.84 13.65
CA GLY A 44 17.48 -2.47 12.29
C GLY A 44 16.90 -3.40 11.23
N VAL A 45 16.83 -2.91 10.00
CA VAL A 45 16.24 -3.62 8.83
C VAL A 45 16.78 -5.04 8.65
N SER A 46 18.09 -5.25 8.83
CA SER A 46 18.71 -6.57 8.68
C SER A 46 18.17 -7.60 9.68
N ALA A 47 17.93 -7.21 10.93
CA ALA A 47 17.36 -8.10 11.93
C ALA A 47 15.88 -8.39 11.63
N ALA A 48 15.12 -7.36 11.26
CA ALA A 48 13.72 -7.52 10.86
C ALA A 48 13.58 -8.45 9.65
N ALA A 49 14.43 -8.32 8.63
CA ALA A 49 14.44 -9.21 7.46
C ALA A 49 14.70 -10.68 7.83
N LYS A 50 15.59 -10.95 8.80
CA LYS A 50 15.83 -12.32 9.30
C LYS A 50 14.61 -12.90 10.02
N VAL A 51 13.92 -12.09 10.83
CA VAL A 51 12.67 -12.51 11.49
C VAL A 51 11.58 -12.82 10.46
N ARG A 52 11.41 -11.96 9.46
CA ARG A 52 10.47 -12.19 8.34
C ARG A 52 10.80 -13.48 7.59
N GLY A 53 12.08 -13.70 7.28
CA GLY A 53 12.54 -14.92 6.61
C GLY A 53 12.25 -16.19 7.42
N ARG A 54 12.47 -16.16 8.73
CA ARG A 54 12.18 -17.29 9.64
C ARG A 54 10.70 -17.63 9.73
N LEU A 55 9.82 -16.63 9.72
CA LEU A 55 8.37 -16.84 9.79
C LEU A 55 7.76 -17.20 8.43
N ARG A 56 8.37 -16.76 7.33
CA ARG A 56 7.92 -17.07 5.96
C ARG A 56 8.44 -18.42 5.47
N ALA A 57 9.60 -18.86 5.98
CA ALA A 57 10.07 -20.22 5.73
C ALA A 57 9.00 -21.18 6.27
N PRO A 58 8.40 -22.05 5.44
CA PRO A 58 7.45 -23.05 5.91
C PRO A 58 8.16 -23.81 7.02
N LYS A 59 7.59 -23.79 8.23
CA LYS A 59 8.14 -24.46 9.41
C LYS A 59 8.54 -25.85 8.93
N PRO A 60 9.85 -26.16 8.82
CA PRO A 60 10.28 -27.41 8.21
C PRO A 60 9.56 -28.48 8.99
N ALA A 61 8.69 -29.23 8.30
CA ALA A 61 7.81 -30.21 8.92
C ALA A 61 8.71 -30.97 9.86
N ARG A 62 8.49 -30.76 11.18
CA ARG A 62 9.35 -31.29 12.23
C ARG A 62 9.40 -32.75 11.91
N THR A 63 10.54 -33.21 11.36
CA THR A 63 10.71 -34.60 10.99
C THR A 63 10.46 -35.29 12.30
N VAL A 64 9.30 -35.93 12.42
CA VAL A 64 8.96 -36.76 13.55
C VAL A 64 10.08 -37.77 13.50
N ARG A 65 11.08 -37.53 14.34
CA ARG A 65 12.22 -38.42 14.50
C ARG A 65 11.52 -39.68 14.93
N ALA A 66 11.43 -40.63 14.00
CA ALA A 66 10.75 -41.89 14.22
C ALA A 66 11.26 -42.38 15.56
N ASP A 67 10.35 -42.44 16.52
CA ASP A 67 10.60 -43.01 17.83
C ASP A 67 11.32 -44.32 17.57
N VAL A 68 12.59 -44.37 17.99
CA VAL A 68 13.30 -45.62 18.11
C VAL A 68 12.46 -46.42 19.11
N PRO A 69 11.86 -47.55 18.73
CA PRO A 69 11.04 -48.33 19.64
C PRO A 69 11.92 -48.73 20.82
N GLU A 70 11.60 -48.15 21.98
CA GLU A 70 12.14 -48.51 23.27
C GLU A 70 11.84 -50.01 23.51
N PRO A 71 12.86 -50.85 23.76
CA PRO A 71 12.63 -52.27 24.02
C PRO A 71 11.93 -52.43 25.38
N ALA A 72 10.66 -52.79 25.30
CA ALA A 72 9.82 -53.51 26.26
C ALA A 72 10.38 -53.68 27.68
N ARG A 73 9.79 -52.95 28.64
CA ARG A 73 9.76 -53.38 30.03
C ARG A 73 8.41 -53.11 30.69
N GLY A 74 7.63 -54.19 30.81
CA GLY A 74 6.71 -54.40 31.93
C GLY A 74 5.23 -54.05 31.69
N PRO A 75 4.29 -54.95 32.04
CA PRO A 75 2.86 -54.69 31.96
C PRO A 75 2.39 -53.91 33.18
N ALA A 76 1.83 -52.72 32.97
CA ALA A 76 1.00 -52.05 33.96
C ALA A 76 -0.29 -51.58 33.31
N VAL A 77 -1.32 -52.39 33.55
CA VAL A 77 -2.75 -52.12 33.48
C VAL A 77 -3.07 -50.70 33.95
N VAL A 78 -3.66 -49.83 33.10
CA VAL A 78 -4.70 -48.86 33.51
C VAL A 78 -5.58 -48.49 32.29
N THR A 79 -6.79 -49.05 32.31
CA THR A 79 -8.11 -48.44 32.06
C THR A 79 -8.29 -47.45 30.90
N THR A 80 -8.96 -47.98 29.87
CA THR A 80 -9.81 -47.34 28.86
C THR A 80 -10.78 -46.31 29.45
N THR A 81 -10.75 -45.07 28.95
CA THR A 81 -11.94 -44.22 28.85
C THR A 81 -11.90 -43.49 27.51
N ASP A 82 -12.77 -43.95 26.62
CA ASP A 82 -13.09 -43.42 25.29
C ASP A 82 -14.09 -42.25 25.43
N PRO A 83 -13.79 -41.04 24.92
CA PRO A 83 -14.82 -40.06 24.62
C PRO A 83 -15.04 -39.93 23.10
N ALA A 84 -16.25 -40.32 22.68
CA ALA A 84 -16.77 -40.30 21.33
C ALA A 84 -16.62 -38.95 20.58
N PRO A 85 -16.53 -38.96 19.24
CA PRO A 85 -16.55 -37.75 18.43
C PRO A 85 -17.98 -37.21 18.26
N THR A 86 -18.28 -36.04 18.83
CA THR A 86 -19.52 -35.30 18.55
C THR A 86 -19.45 -34.70 17.15
N THR A 87 -20.18 -35.30 16.20
CA THR A 87 -20.41 -34.75 14.86
C THR A 87 -21.37 -33.58 14.97
N ASN A 88 -20.87 -32.35 14.94
CA ASN A 88 -21.68 -31.14 14.94
C ASN A 88 -22.06 -30.78 13.50
N THR A 89 -23.13 -31.39 13.00
CA THR A 89 -23.72 -31.11 11.69
C THR A 89 -24.56 -29.83 11.80
N VAL A 90 -24.00 -28.72 11.33
CA VAL A 90 -24.73 -27.44 11.16
C VAL A 90 -25.54 -27.51 9.86
N PRO A 91 -26.87 -27.36 9.89
CA PRO A 91 -27.67 -27.27 8.68
C PRO A 91 -27.45 -25.91 7.99
N LEU A 92 -27.14 -25.95 6.69
CA LEU A 92 -27.08 -24.78 5.82
C LEU A 92 -28.51 -24.22 5.60
N PRO A 93 -28.72 -22.89 5.66
CA PRO A 93 -29.99 -22.30 5.25
C PRO A 93 -30.14 -22.40 3.72
N VAL A 94 -31.25 -22.97 3.28
CA VAL A 94 -31.67 -22.97 1.88
C VAL A 94 -32.16 -21.57 1.54
N THR A 95 -31.31 -20.75 0.92
CA THR A 95 -31.73 -19.46 0.37
C THR A 95 -32.47 -19.70 -0.94
N THR A 96 -33.79 -19.72 -0.86
CA THR A 96 -34.70 -19.67 -2.02
C THR A 96 -34.41 -18.41 -2.82
N VAL A 97 -33.89 -18.57 -4.03
CA VAL A 97 -33.70 -17.48 -5.00
C VAL A 97 -35.07 -17.11 -5.59
N PRO A 98 -35.59 -15.89 -5.40
CA PRO A 98 -36.78 -15.45 -6.11
C PRO A 98 -36.46 -15.24 -7.60
N ALA A 99 -37.37 -15.72 -8.45
CA ALA A 99 -37.32 -15.57 -9.90
C ALA A 99 -37.21 -14.10 -10.33
N PRO A 100 -36.52 -13.80 -11.44
CA PRO A 100 -36.44 -12.43 -11.96
C PRO A 100 -37.81 -11.99 -12.48
N VAL A 101 -38.42 -11.04 -11.80
CA VAL A 101 -39.56 -10.28 -12.32
C VAL A 101 -39.04 -9.38 -13.43
N THR A 102 -39.41 -9.69 -14.68
CA THR A 102 -39.18 -8.84 -15.84
C THR A 102 -39.91 -7.52 -15.63
N ALA A 103 -39.19 -6.46 -15.26
CA ALA A 103 -39.73 -5.11 -15.23
C ALA A 103 -39.78 -4.54 -16.67
N PRO A 104 -40.85 -3.81 -17.04
CA PRO A 104 -40.97 -3.18 -18.35
C PRO A 104 -39.95 -2.04 -18.52
N ILE A 105 -39.34 -2.01 -19.70
CA ILE A 105 -38.37 -1.02 -20.15
C ILE A 105 -39.09 0.34 -20.32
N PRO A 106 -38.72 1.41 -19.58
CA PRO A 106 -39.22 2.75 -19.86
C PRO A 106 -38.55 3.30 -21.13
N VAL A 107 -39.40 3.69 -22.08
CA VAL A 107 -39.03 4.39 -23.32
C VAL A 107 -38.53 5.80 -22.96
N PRO A 108 -37.36 6.27 -23.46
CA PRO A 108 -36.95 7.65 -23.23
C PRO A 108 -37.80 8.61 -24.07
N SER A 109 -38.66 9.37 -23.41
CA SER A 109 -39.31 10.55 -23.99
C SER A 109 -38.26 11.57 -24.40
N GLN A 110 -38.14 11.80 -25.70
CA GLN A 110 -37.39 12.92 -26.26
C GLN A 110 -38.14 14.21 -25.95
N SER A 111 -37.61 15.01 -25.02
CA SER A 111 -38.06 16.38 -24.80
C SER A 111 -37.00 17.34 -25.33
N SER A 112 -37.24 17.75 -26.57
CA SER A 112 -36.96 19.02 -27.21
C SER A 112 -36.15 20.07 -26.43
N LEU A 113 -35.00 20.40 -27.01
CA LEU A 113 -34.56 21.76 -27.37
C LEU A 113 -35.38 22.92 -26.76
N PHE A 114 -34.83 23.55 -25.72
CA PHE A 114 -35.03 24.97 -25.44
C PHE A 114 -33.77 25.55 -24.79
N LEU A 115 -32.97 26.25 -25.59
CA LEU A 115 -31.95 27.19 -25.14
C LEU A 115 -32.60 28.57 -24.98
N PRO A 116 -32.57 29.20 -23.80
CA PRO A 116 -32.71 30.65 -23.69
C PRO A 116 -31.34 31.35 -23.75
N PRO A 117 -31.24 32.54 -24.37
CA PRO A 117 -30.01 33.33 -24.42
C PRO A 117 -29.80 34.19 -23.16
N VAL A 118 -28.53 34.30 -22.76
CA VAL A 118 -27.80 35.46 -22.20
C VAL A 118 -28.48 36.37 -21.17
N ALA A 119 -27.85 36.46 -19.98
CA ALA A 119 -27.64 37.74 -19.27
C ALA A 119 -26.40 37.64 -18.34
N PRO A 120 -25.43 38.58 -18.40
CA PRO A 120 -24.38 38.70 -17.38
C PRO A 120 -24.94 39.46 -16.17
N ALA A 121 -25.24 38.74 -15.08
CA ALA A 121 -25.63 39.35 -13.81
C ALA A 121 -24.40 39.93 -13.09
N ALA A 122 -24.57 41.17 -12.64
CA ALA A 122 -23.60 42.02 -11.97
C ALA A 122 -22.91 41.34 -10.78
N VAL A 123 -21.63 41.65 -10.61
CA VAL A 123 -20.81 41.30 -9.45
C VAL A 123 -21.25 42.17 -8.26
N PRO A 124 -21.76 41.60 -7.15
CA PRO A 124 -21.85 42.35 -5.90
C PRO A 124 -20.46 42.43 -5.28
N THR A 125 -19.89 43.64 -5.31
CA THR A 125 -18.73 44.05 -4.51
C THR A 125 -19.09 43.90 -3.02
N ALA A 126 -18.61 42.84 -2.38
CA ALA A 126 -18.72 42.70 -0.93
C ALA A 126 -17.71 43.63 -0.22
N PRO A 127 -18.09 44.26 0.90
CA PRO A 127 -17.22 45.14 1.67
C PRO A 127 -16.06 44.35 2.30
N ARG A 128 -14.84 44.91 2.17
CA ARG A 128 -13.65 44.47 2.89
C ARG A 128 -13.85 44.73 4.38
N THR A 129 -14.18 43.69 5.14
CA THR A 129 -14.02 43.70 6.59
C THR A 129 -12.55 43.49 6.90
N THR A 130 -11.84 44.59 7.13
CA THR A 130 -10.52 44.61 7.77
C THR A 130 -10.71 44.19 9.23
N GLY A 131 -10.82 42.88 9.46
CA GLY A 131 -10.83 42.28 10.78
C GLY A 131 -9.39 42.10 11.24
N ASP A 132 -8.88 43.12 11.93
CA ASP A 132 -7.65 43.10 12.70
C ASP A 132 -7.81 42.11 13.88
N PHE A 133 -7.61 40.83 13.61
CA PHE A 133 -7.46 39.83 14.66
C PHE A 133 -5.99 39.79 15.05
N ALA A 134 -5.66 40.63 16.03
CA ALA A 134 -4.51 40.45 16.88
C ALA A 134 -4.45 38.98 17.32
N ASN A 135 -3.38 38.30 16.90
CA ASN A 135 -3.11 36.92 17.26
C ASN A 135 -2.23 36.93 18.52
N PRO A 136 -2.76 36.64 19.74
CA PRO A 136 -1.98 36.70 20.97
C PRO A 136 -1.04 35.50 21.18
N PHE A 137 -0.99 34.54 20.26
CA PHE A 137 -0.03 33.44 20.31
C PHE A 137 1.28 33.80 19.60
N ALA A 138 1.96 34.82 20.13
CA ALA A 138 3.37 35.02 19.91
C ALA A 138 4.14 33.86 20.55
N VAL A 139 4.45 32.85 19.74
CA VAL A 139 5.37 31.78 20.12
C VAL A 139 6.75 32.42 20.34
N PRO A 140 7.39 32.24 21.51
CA PRO A 140 8.71 32.81 21.75
C PRO A 140 9.69 32.26 20.71
N ALA A 141 10.42 33.17 20.06
CA ALA A 141 11.49 32.86 19.12
C ALA A 141 12.50 31.93 19.81
N ALA A 142 12.40 30.64 19.53
CA ALA A 142 13.39 29.65 19.91
C ALA A 142 14.69 29.99 19.17
N ARG A 143 15.55 30.68 19.91
CA ARG A 143 16.96 30.95 19.64
C ARG A 143 17.55 29.84 18.78
N ALA A 144 17.87 30.18 17.52
CA ALA A 144 18.49 29.29 16.56
C ALA A 144 19.77 28.69 17.15
N ALA A 145 19.66 27.47 17.69
CA ALA A 145 20.81 26.67 18.04
C ALA A 145 21.51 26.32 16.73
N ARG A 146 22.66 26.97 16.53
CA ARG A 146 23.62 26.73 15.46
C ARG A 146 23.78 25.22 15.28
N PRO A 147 23.48 24.66 14.08
CA PRO A 147 23.65 23.23 13.86
C PRO A 147 25.13 22.85 14.10
N PRO A 148 25.41 21.75 14.80
CA PRO A 148 26.77 21.27 14.98
C PRO A 148 27.39 21.03 13.59
N ALA A 149 28.63 21.50 13.45
CA ALA A 149 29.40 21.46 12.22
C ALA A 149 29.33 20.08 11.57
N ARG A 150 28.87 20.05 10.32
CA ARG A 150 28.90 18.88 9.45
C ARG A 150 30.36 18.39 9.39
N PRO A 151 30.68 17.15 9.80
CA PRO A 151 32.02 16.62 9.63
C PRO A 151 32.37 16.64 8.14
N ALA A 152 33.56 17.17 7.83
CA ALA A 152 34.08 17.25 6.48
C ALA A 152 34.05 15.87 5.81
N PRO A 153 33.78 15.79 4.49
CA PRO A 153 33.88 14.55 3.75
C PRO A 153 35.30 14.01 3.89
N SER A 154 35.42 12.85 4.55
CA SER A 154 36.67 12.11 4.70
C SER A 154 37.30 11.91 3.34
N ALA A 155 38.56 12.29 3.22
CA ALA A 155 39.36 12.31 2.01
C ALA A 155 39.16 11.03 1.16
N ALA A 156 39.00 11.27 -0.14
CA ALA A 156 38.88 10.26 -1.17
C ALA A 156 39.94 9.17 -1.00
N ALA A 157 39.49 7.92 -0.87
CA ALA A 157 40.36 6.77 -0.98
C ALA A 157 41.00 6.77 -2.39
N PRO A 158 42.30 6.46 -2.51
CA PRO A 158 42.96 6.36 -3.80
C PRO A 158 42.25 5.28 -4.65
N PRO A 159 42.14 5.48 -5.98
CA PRO A 159 41.59 4.47 -6.87
C PRO A 159 42.46 3.21 -6.78
N ARG A 160 41.95 2.19 -6.09
CA ARG A 160 42.57 0.86 -6.12
C ARG A 160 42.57 0.39 -7.56
N GLY A 161 43.77 0.06 -8.05
CA GLY A 161 44.04 -0.36 -9.42
C GLY A 161 42.96 -1.32 -9.94
N LEU A 162 42.43 -0.96 -11.11
CA LEU A 162 41.53 -1.78 -11.90
C LEU A 162 42.24 -3.10 -12.22
N ALA A 163 41.92 -4.15 -11.46
CA ALA A 163 42.24 -5.50 -11.89
C ALA A 163 41.60 -5.72 -13.28
N PRO A 164 42.32 -6.32 -14.24
CA PRO A 164 41.79 -6.57 -15.57
C PRO A 164 40.50 -7.38 -15.44
N ARG A 165 39.39 -6.76 -15.85
CA ARG A 165 38.06 -7.37 -15.90
C ARG A 165 38.20 -8.66 -16.71
N PRO A 166 37.91 -9.84 -16.13
CA PRO A 166 37.99 -11.09 -16.86
C PRO A 166 37.12 -10.97 -18.10
N ALA A 167 37.68 -11.36 -19.25
CA ALA A 167 37.02 -11.31 -20.55
C ALA A 167 35.62 -11.91 -20.40
N SER A 168 34.59 -11.12 -20.74
CA SER A 168 33.19 -11.53 -20.69
C SER A 168 33.06 -12.86 -21.43
N ALA A 169 32.73 -13.91 -20.67
CA ALA A 169 32.35 -15.19 -21.27
C ALA A 169 31.22 -14.93 -22.28
N PRO A 170 31.18 -15.66 -23.41
CA PRO A 170 30.09 -15.57 -24.37
C PRO A 170 28.78 -15.75 -23.60
N VAL A 171 27.95 -14.71 -23.61
CA VAL A 171 26.63 -14.70 -23.00
C VAL A 171 25.86 -15.84 -23.66
N ALA A 172 25.66 -16.93 -22.93
CA ALA A 172 24.82 -18.03 -23.37
C ALA A 172 23.47 -17.43 -23.81
N PRO A 173 22.88 -17.88 -24.93
CA PRO A 173 21.61 -17.37 -25.40
C PRO A 173 20.62 -17.42 -24.24
N LEU A 174 20.27 -16.23 -23.73
CA LEU A 174 19.33 -16.07 -22.64
C LEU A 174 18.05 -16.70 -23.15
N VAL A 175 17.70 -17.88 -22.62
CA VAL A 175 16.41 -18.52 -22.90
C VAL A 175 15.38 -17.45 -22.57
N ALA A 176 14.68 -16.95 -23.58
CA ALA A 176 13.67 -15.92 -23.42
C ALA A 176 12.65 -16.46 -22.44
N GLU A 177 12.64 -15.92 -21.22
CA GLU A 177 11.62 -16.27 -20.25
C GLU A 177 10.26 -15.95 -20.90
N PRO A 178 9.29 -16.87 -20.83
CA PRO A 178 7.98 -16.66 -21.45
C PRO A 178 7.43 -15.34 -20.92
N GLU A 179 7.06 -14.43 -21.83
CA GLU A 179 6.45 -13.17 -21.42
C GLU A 179 5.22 -13.49 -20.57
N PRO A 180 5.10 -12.91 -19.37
CA PRO A 180 3.98 -13.18 -18.50
C PRO A 180 2.68 -12.75 -19.19
N ASP A 181 1.70 -13.65 -19.19
CA ASP A 181 0.36 -13.40 -19.72
C ASP A 181 -0.38 -12.41 -18.81
N TYR A 182 -0.26 -11.13 -19.15
CA TYR A 182 -0.89 -10.04 -18.40
C TYR A 182 -2.40 -10.05 -18.54
N ASP A 183 -2.95 -10.46 -19.68
CA ASP A 183 -4.39 -10.44 -19.94
C ASP A 183 -5.12 -11.40 -18.99
N ALA A 184 -4.53 -12.57 -18.73
CA ALA A 184 -5.02 -13.50 -17.72
C ALA A 184 -5.05 -12.89 -16.29
N GLU A 185 -4.17 -11.94 -15.95
CA GLU A 185 -4.22 -11.25 -14.66
C GLU A 185 -5.38 -10.24 -14.56
N TRP A 186 -5.68 -9.52 -15.64
CA TRP A 186 -6.80 -8.59 -15.69
C TRP A 186 -8.13 -9.34 -15.61
N GLU A 187 -8.27 -10.44 -16.34
CA GLU A 187 -9.45 -11.29 -16.33
C GLU A 187 -9.68 -11.93 -14.94
N ARG A 188 -8.62 -12.42 -14.29
CA ARG A 188 -8.70 -12.95 -12.90
C ARG A 188 -9.25 -11.95 -11.89
N ARG A 189 -9.12 -10.64 -12.15
CA ARG A 189 -9.63 -9.55 -11.30
C ARG A 189 -11.02 -9.07 -11.74
N GLY A 190 -11.62 -9.72 -12.73
CA GLY A 190 -12.94 -9.38 -13.26
C GLY A 190 -12.97 -8.01 -13.95
N ILE A 191 -11.84 -7.58 -14.52
CA ILE A 191 -11.77 -6.36 -15.33
C ILE A 191 -11.90 -6.78 -16.80
N SER A 192 -12.89 -6.23 -17.50
CA SER A 192 -13.12 -6.57 -18.90
C SER A 192 -12.00 -6.01 -19.80
N PRO A 193 -11.76 -6.59 -20.99
CA PRO A 193 -10.77 -6.04 -21.93
C PRO A 193 -11.06 -4.58 -22.34
N ALA A 194 -12.35 -4.22 -22.46
CA ALA A 194 -12.75 -2.84 -22.74
C ALA A 194 -12.40 -1.89 -21.57
N ASP A 195 -12.61 -2.32 -20.32
CA ASP A 195 -12.20 -1.53 -19.16
C ASP A 195 -10.66 -1.44 -19.07
N GLN A 196 -9.95 -2.54 -19.36
CA GLN A 196 -8.49 -2.58 -19.41
C GLN A 196 -7.94 -1.53 -20.38
N GLU A 197 -8.49 -1.41 -21.59
CA GLU A 197 -8.11 -0.36 -22.55
C GLU A 197 -8.30 1.06 -21.96
N ILE A 198 -9.39 1.30 -21.23
CA ILE A 198 -9.64 2.59 -20.58
C ILE A 198 -8.59 2.85 -19.48
N TRP A 199 -8.24 1.85 -18.67
CA TRP A 199 -7.19 1.98 -17.66
C TRP A 199 -5.83 2.26 -18.29
N LEU A 200 -5.46 1.53 -19.35
CA LEU A 200 -4.21 1.71 -20.09
C LEU A 200 -4.14 3.10 -20.74
N ALA A 201 -5.24 3.58 -21.33
CA ALA A 201 -5.34 4.91 -21.91
C ALA A 201 -5.14 6.04 -20.87
N ASN A 202 -5.46 5.77 -19.60
CA ASN A 202 -5.21 6.70 -18.48
C ASN A 202 -3.84 6.51 -17.81
N GLY A 203 -2.93 5.74 -18.45
CA GLY A 203 -1.51 5.67 -18.10
C GLY A 203 -1.13 4.49 -17.19
N LEU A 204 -2.04 3.56 -16.90
CA LEU A 204 -1.68 2.30 -16.27
C LEU A 204 -0.84 1.43 -17.22
N ARG A 205 0.03 0.59 -16.67
CA ARG A 205 0.80 -0.40 -17.44
C ARG A 205 0.06 -1.75 -17.50
N PRO A 206 0.33 -2.59 -18.52
CA PRO A 206 -0.25 -3.94 -18.60
C PRO A 206 0.00 -4.79 -17.35
N SER A 207 1.17 -4.63 -16.72
CA SER A 207 1.55 -5.34 -15.47
C SER A 207 0.91 -4.78 -14.19
N GLU A 208 0.13 -3.70 -14.28
CA GLU A 208 -0.45 -3.00 -13.13
C GLU A 208 -1.93 -3.35 -12.90
N SER A 209 -2.36 -4.55 -13.29
CA SER A 209 -3.71 -5.09 -13.03
C SER A 209 -4.15 -4.93 -11.57
N GLY A 210 -3.21 -5.10 -10.63
CA GLY A 210 -3.46 -4.93 -9.20
C GLY A 210 -3.61 -3.49 -8.72
N VAL A 211 -3.15 -2.49 -9.48
CA VAL A 211 -3.43 -1.09 -9.19
C VAL A 211 -4.87 -0.77 -9.59
N ALA A 212 -5.32 -1.24 -10.75
CA ALA A 212 -6.69 -1.03 -11.25
C ALA A 212 -7.73 -1.60 -10.28
N ASP A 213 -7.54 -2.83 -9.82
CA ASP A 213 -8.42 -3.50 -8.87
C ASP A 213 -8.53 -2.76 -7.52
N ARG A 214 -7.40 -2.25 -7.00
CA ARG A 214 -7.41 -1.40 -5.80
C ARG A 214 -8.12 -0.05 -6.03
N CYS A 215 -8.05 0.50 -7.24
CA CYS A 215 -8.75 1.74 -7.58
C CYS A 215 -10.26 1.50 -7.67
N ARG A 216 -10.67 0.42 -8.35
CA ARG A 216 -12.06 -0.02 -8.45
C ARG A 216 -12.68 -0.28 -7.08
N SER A 217 -11.95 -0.94 -6.19
CA SER A 217 -12.37 -1.20 -4.81
C SER A 217 -12.52 0.07 -3.95
N ALA A 218 -11.94 1.19 -4.39
CA ALA A 218 -12.01 2.49 -3.71
C ALA A 218 -12.87 3.51 -4.47
N ASP A 219 -13.66 3.05 -5.45
CA ASP A 219 -14.51 3.88 -6.33
C ASP A 219 -13.75 4.97 -7.10
N ILE A 220 -12.46 4.76 -7.39
CA ILE A 220 -11.66 5.68 -8.20
C ILE A 220 -11.85 5.34 -9.68
N ALA A 221 -12.34 6.30 -10.47
CA ALA A 221 -12.52 6.09 -11.90
C ALA A 221 -11.17 6.17 -12.65
N PRO A 222 -11.03 5.52 -13.82
CA PRO A 222 -9.80 5.60 -14.62
C PRO A 222 -9.41 7.05 -14.97
N THR A 223 -10.39 7.91 -15.24
CA THR A 223 -10.18 9.32 -15.58
C THR A 223 -9.64 10.15 -14.42
N ASP A 224 -9.79 9.70 -13.18
CA ASP A 224 -9.27 10.38 -11.99
C ASP A 224 -7.76 10.21 -11.82
N LEU A 225 -7.17 9.19 -12.45
CA LEU A 225 -5.75 8.89 -12.36
C LEU A 225 -4.85 10.03 -12.86
N GLY A 226 -5.34 10.79 -13.84
CA GLY A 226 -4.68 11.96 -14.40
C GLY A 226 -4.79 13.23 -13.55
N LYS A 227 -5.68 13.27 -12.53
CA LYS A 227 -5.88 14.46 -11.69
C LYS A 227 -4.62 14.76 -10.86
N LYS A 228 -4.21 16.02 -10.83
CA LYS A 228 -3.06 16.49 -10.03
C LYS A 228 -3.51 16.77 -8.58
N LEU A 229 -2.92 16.04 -7.65
CA LEU A 229 -3.17 16.11 -6.20
C LEU A 229 -1.89 16.60 -5.48
N SER A 230 -1.87 17.88 -5.14
CA SER A 230 -0.72 18.55 -4.50
C SER A 230 0.59 18.37 -5.31
N GLY A 231 0.54 18.65 -6.61
CA GLY A 231 1.70 18.63 -7.50
C GLY A 231 2.10 17.25 -8.07
N ARG A 232 1.50 16.15 -7.62
CA ARG A 232 1.68 14.79 -8.17
C ARG A 232 0.37 14.25 -8.72
N THR A 233 0.39 13.41 -9.75
CA THR A 233 -0.83 12.75 -10.25
C THR A 233 -1.33 11.69 -9.26
N ALA A 234 -2.63 11.40 -9.29
CA ALA A 234 -3.21 10.31 -8.50
C ALA A 234 -2.51 8.98 -8.79
N LEU A 235 -2.21 8.69 -10.07
CA LEU A 235 -1.47 7.50 -10.47
C LEU A 235 -0.06 7.42 -9.86
N GLN A 236 0.70 8.53 -9.86
CA GLN A 236 2.05 8.54 -9.28
C GLN A 236 2.01 8.20 -7.80
N ARG A 237 1.04 8.75 -7.05
CA ARG A 237 0.87 8.46 -5.62
C ARG A 237 0.55 6.99 -5.35
N LEU A 238 -0.29 6.39 -6.18
CA LEU A 238 -0.60 4.96 -6.08
C LEU A 238 0.63 4.08 -6.34
N ARG A 239 1.48 4.47 -7.30
CA ARG A 239 2.77 3.81 -7.57
C ARG A 239 3.78 3.99 -6.44
N ASP A 240 3.78 5.17 -5.80
CA ASP A 240 4.58 5.47 -4.61
C ASP A 240 4.07 4.70 -3.35
N GLY A 241 3.02 3.89 -3.47
CA GLY A 241 2.48 3.07 -2.38
C GLY A 241 1.48 3.78 -1.47
N GLU A 242 0.97 4.96 -1.86
CA GLU A 242 -0.12 5.61 -1.14
C GLU A 242 -1.40 4.75 -1.21
N ALA A 243 -2.14 4.64 -0.11
CA ALA A 243 -3.36 3.85 -0.07
C ALA A 243 -4.44 4.45 -0.98
N SER A 244 -5.16 3.61 -1.73
CA SER A 244 -6.21 4.06 -2.66
C SER A 244 -7.29 4.91 -1.98
N THR A 245 -7.69 4.57 -0.76
CA THR A 245 -8.65 5.37 0.02
C THR A 245 -8.14 6.78 0.36
N SER A 246 -6.84 6.94 0.61
CA SER A 246 -6.21 8.26 0.83
C SER A 246 -6.19 9.08 -0.46
N VAL A 247 -5.87 8.44 -1.58
CA VAL A 247 -5.90 9.09 -2.91
C VAL A 247 -7.33 9.52 -3.26
N TRP A 248 -8.32 8.67 -3.02
CA TRP A 248 -9.73 9.00 -3.23
C TRP A 248 -10.21 10.18 -2.36
N ALA A 249 -9.85 10.20 -1.08
CA ALA A 249 -10.18 11.32 -0.19
C ALA A 249 -9.62 12.66 -0.73
N ARG A 250 -8.38 12.65 -1.27
CA ARG A 250 -7.77 13.83 -1.89
C ARG A 250 -8.43 14.22 -3.22
N ILE A 251 -8.88 13.26 -4.03
CA ILE A 251 -9.64 13.52 -5.25
C ILE A 251 -10.94 14.25 -4.90
N ARG A 252 -11.70 13.70 -3.94
CA ARG A 252 -12.94 14.31 -3.45
C ARG A 252 -12.69 15.71 -2.86
N GLU A 253 -11.61 15.89 -2.09
CA GLU A 253 -11.24 17.21 -1.56
C GLU A 253 -10.91 18.21 -2.69
N ALA A 254 -10.17 17.79 -3.72
CA ALA A 254 -9.85 18.62 -4.87
C ALA A 254 -11.11 19.02 -5.67
N GLU A 255 -12.08 18.12 -5.79
CA GLU A 255 -13.38 18.39 -6.43
C GLU A 255 -14.25 19.35 -5.60
N GLN A 256 -14.18 19.26 -4.28
CA GLN A 256 -14.87 20.19 -3.38
C GLN A 256 -14.20 21.57 -3.33
N GLN A 257 -12.91 21.66 -3.66
CA GLN A 257 -12.14 22.91 -3.68
C GLN A 257 -11.73 23.34 -5.09
N PRO A 258 -12.67 23.48 -6.06
CA PRO A 258 -12.32 23.84 -7.44
C PRO A 258 -11.67 25.24 -7.52
N ARG A 259 -11.86 26.07 -6.48
CA ARG A 259 -11.41 27.47 -6.43
C ARG A 259 -10.02 27.70 -5.84
N ARG A 260 -9.39 26.73 -5.16
CA ARG A 260 -8.04 26.90 -4.58
C ARG A 260 -6.89 26.47 -5.50
N ALA A 261 -7.17 25.76 -6.59
CA ALA A 261 -6.19 25.45 -7.62
C ALA A 261 -5.77 26.68 -8.45
N GLY A 262 -6.39 27.83 -8.21
CA GLY A 262 -6.25 29.06 -8.99
C GLY A 262 -5.56 30.22 -8.28
N THR A 263 -4.75 30.02 -7.22
CA THR A 263 -3.71 31.02 -6.90
C THR A 263 -2.63 30.94 -7.97
N ARG A 264 -2.99 31.35 -9.19
CA ARG A 264 -2.01 31.91 -10.13
C ARG A 264 -1.25 32.94 -9.31
N LEU A 265 0.06 32.79 -9.19
CA LEU A 265 0.92 33.91 -8.81
C LEU A 265 0.67 34.99 -9.86
N THR A 266 -0.34 35.83 -9.64
CA THR A 266 -0.64 36.98 -10.47
C THR A 266 0.50 37.96 -10.26
N GLY A 267 1.47 37.91 -11.16
CA GLY A 267 2.11 39.10 -11.71
C GLY A 267 3.07 39.90 -10.83
N ARG A 268 3.56 39.40 -9.69
CA ARG A 268 4.52 40.17 -8.87
C ARG A 268 5.99 39.72 -8.94
N PHE A 269 6.32 38.74 -9.78
CA PHE A 269 7.69 38.31 -10.06
C PHE A 269 8.09 38.48 -11.54
N GLN A 270 7.61 39.53 -12.22
CA GLN A 270 8.35 40.06 -13.36
C GLN A 270 9.49 40.91 -12.79
N LEU A 271 10.64 40.26 -12.57
CA LEU A 271 11.90 40.98 -12.33
C LEU A 271 12.32 41.59 -13.67
N SER A 272 12.34 42.93 -13.69
CA SER A 272 12.89 43.79 -14.73
C SER A 272 14.40 43.61 -14.90
#